data_AF-A0A1X2GTS1-F1
#
_entry.id   AF-A0A1X2GTS1-F1
#
_cell.length_a   1.000
_cell.length_b   1.000
_cell.length_c   1.000
_cell.angle_alpha   90.00
_cell.angle_beta   90.00
_cell.angle_gamma   90.00
#
_symmetry.space_group_name_H-M   'P 1'
#
loop_
_entity.id
_entity.type
_entity.pdbx_description
1 polymer ?
#
loop_
_entity_poly.entity_id
_entity_poly.type
_entity_poly.pdbx_seq_one_letter_code
_entity_poly.pdbx_strand_id
1 'polypeptide(L)'
;MSISEVYSKVIVITNLFDDKSVRSFSTWCGMSKLDFFSAEIQRKYQRNELQKKTNYRLLWVLKKVHRVVGYVRKSPGKENKSKRLQLLNLMVDRMVDESTVDMVFASYSSKAKEPIINRDKINGANVPRTSGNTQDMLQILSNTSKPVAIHF
;
A
#
# COMPACT_ATOMS: atom_id res chain seq x y z
N MET A 1 0.00 -8.93 22.75
CA MET A 1 -1.21 -8.32 22.16
C MET A 1 -2.29 -9.38 22.16
N SER A 2 -3.52 -9.08 22.60
CA SER A 2 -4.63 -10.04 22.65
C SER A 2 -5.51 -9.93 21.40
N ILE A 3 -6.33 -10.95 21.13
CA ILE A 3 -7.28 -10.91 20.00
C ILE A 3 -8.28 -9.75 20.12
N SER A 4 -8.68 -9.40 21.35
CA SER A 4 -9.56 -8.27 21.64
C SER A 4 -8.91 -6.93 21.33
N GLU A 5 -7.61 -6.79 21.65
CA GLU A 5 -6.83 -5.60 21.29
C GLU A 5 -6.66 -5.46 19.77
N VAL A 6 -6.39 -6.57 19.06
CA VAL A 6 -6.34 -6.58 17.59
C VAL A 6 -7.70 -6.17 17.03
N TYR A 7 -8.79 -6.77 17.52
CA TYR A 7 -10.15 -6.46 17.09
C TYR A 7 -10.50 -4.99 17.25
N SER A 8 -10.19 -4.41 18.42
CA SER A 8 -10.46 -3.00 18.73
C SER A 8 -9.72 -2.04 17.78
N LYS A 9 -8.53 -2.42 17.30
CA LYS A 9 -7.81 -1.63 16.27
C LYS A 9 -8.41 -1.82 14.88
N VAL A 10 -8.81 -3.05 14.55
CA VAL A 10 -9.36 -3.40 13.23
C VAL A 10 -10.74 -2.76 13.01
N ILE A 11 -11.65 -2.79 13.99
CA ILE A 11 -13.02 -2.28 13.82
C ILE A 11 -13.10 -0.76 13.54
N VAL A 12 -12.07 -0.02 13.94
CA VAL A 12 -11.97 1.43 13.66
C VAL A 12 -11.64 1.69 12.19
N ILE A 13 -10.86 0.81 11.57
CA ILE A 13 -10.43 0.97 10.19
C ILE A 13 -11.38 0.29 9.20
N THR A 14 -12.11 -0.75 9.61
CA THR A 14 -12.94 -1.54 8.70
C THR A 14 -14.42 -1.68 9.01
N ASN A 15 -15.24 -1.62 7.96
CA ASN A 15 -16.68 -1.91 7.97
C ASN A 15 -17.02 -3.42 7.89
N LEU A 16 -16.06 -4.30 7.62
CA LEU A 16 -16.28 -5.74 7.48
C LEU A 16 -16.82 -6.39 8.76
N PHE A 17 -16.46 -5.81 9.91
CA PHE A 17 -16.87 -6.28 11.22
C PHE A 17 -17.84 -5.31 11.92
N ASP A 18 -18.49 -4.42 11.17
CA ASP A 18 -19.59 -3.63 11.72
C ASP A 18 -20.67 -4.58 12.25
N ASP A 19 -21.14 -4.31 13.46
CA ASP A 19 -22.09 -5.14 14.22
C ASP A 19 -21.65 -6.59 14.48
N LYS A 20 -20.34 -6.88 14.37
CA LYS A 20 -19.79 -8.20 14.73
C LYS A 20 -19.22 -8.19 16.15
N SER A 21 -19.15 -9.38 16.73
CA SER A 21 -18.52 -9.59 18.03
C SER A 21 -17.03 -9.94 17.86
N VAL A 22 -16.25 -9.75 18.92
CA VAL A 22 -14.85 -10.22 19.01
C VAL A 22 -14.76 -11.73 18.70
N ARG A 23 -15.78 -12.51 19.10
CA ARG A 23 -15.86 -13.95 18.83
C ARG A 23 -16.01 -14.23 17.34
N SER A 24 -16.90 -13.51 16.65
CA SER A 24 -17.08 -13.61 15.20
C SER A 24 -15.80 -13.26 14.45
N PHE A 25 -15.10 -12.21 14.88
CA PHE A 25 -13.79 -11.84 14.35
C PHE A 25 -12.76 -12.96 14.55
N SER A 26 -12.64 -13.50 15.77
CA SER A 26 -11.71 -14.60 16.07
C SER A 26 -11.97 -15.83 15.22
N THR A 27 -13.24 -16.21 15.01
CA THR A 27 -13.63 -17.31 14.12
C THR A 27 -13.21 -17.02 12.68
N TRP A 28 -13.46 -15.80 12.20
CA TRP A 28 -13.05 -15.40 10.85
C TRP A 28 -11.54 -15.42 10.66
N CYS A 29 -10.76 -15.02 11.67
CA CYS A 29 -9.29 -15.13 11.62
C CYS A 29 -8.83 -16.58 11.46
N GLY A 30 -9.45 -17.51 12.21
CA GLY A 30 -9.19 -18.94 12.08
C GLY A 30 -9.55 -19.49 10.70
N MET A 31 -10.75 -19.15 10.18
CA MET A 31 -11.19 -19.56 8.85
C MET A 31 -10.32 -18.98 7.73
N SER A 32 -9.88 -17.73 7.88
CA SER A 32 -9.04 -17.02 6.91
C SER A 32 -7.55 -17.37 7.04
N LYS A 33 -7.19 -18.27 7.96
CA LYS A 33 -5.81 -18.68 8.26
C LYS A 33 -4.90 -17.48 8.54
N LEU A 34 -5.42 -16.47 9.23
CA LEU A 34 -4.66 -15.29 9.63
C LEU A 34 -4.02 -15.54 10.98
N ASP A 35 -2.69 -15.63 10.98
CA ASP A 35 -1.91 -15.70 12.21
C ASP A 35 -1.23 -14.36 12.48
N PHE A 36 -1.77 -13.60 13.43
CA PHE A 36 -1.21 -12.30 13.83
C PHE A 36 -0.07 -12.42 14.84
N PHE A 37 0.14 -13.60 15.42
CA PHE A 37 1.04 -13.81 16.56
C PHE A 37 2.29 -14.61 16.20
N SER A 38 2.23 -15.44 15.16
CA SER A 38 3.35 -16.29 14.73
C SER A 38 3.88 -15.97 13.32
N ALA A 39 3.34 -14.98 12.62
CA ALA A 39 3.77 -14.67 11.26
C ALA A 39 5.23 -14.21 11.20
N GLU A 40 6.12 -15.08 10.72
CA GLU A 40 7.47 -14.70 10.29
C GLU A 40 7.37 -13.75 9.08
N ILE A 41 8.13 -12.65 9.11
CA ILE A 41 8.16 -11.69 8.01
C ILE A 41 8.82 -12.34 6.78
N GLN A 42 8.02 -12.93 5.89
CA GLN A 42 8.49 -13.49 4.64
C GLN A 42 8.45 -12.44 3.51
N ARG A 43 9.62 -12.09 2.96
CA ARG A 43 9.78 -11.07 1.92
C ARG A 43 9.53 -11.55 0.49
N LYS A 44 9.26 -12.85 0.27
CA LYS A 44 9.16 -13.42 -1.08
C LYS A 44 8.01 -14.41 -1.19
N TYR A 45 7.15 -14.16 -2.17
CA TYR A 45 6.08 -15.06 -2.61
C TYR A 45 6.63 -16.37 -3.16
N GLN A 46 5.97 -17.48 -2.83
CA GLN A 46 6.10 -18.72 -3.61
C GLN A 46 5.44 -18.54 -4.98
N ARG A 47 6.13 -19.00 -6.04
CA ARG A 47 5.58 -19.10 -7.40
C ARG A 47 4.70 -20.35 -7.46
N ASN A 48 3.45 -20.21 -7.90
CA ASN A 48 2.68 -21.36 -8.39
C ASN A 48 3.08 -21.69 -9.84
N GLU A 49 2.88 -22.95 -10.22
CA GLU A 49 3.26 -23.56 -11.51
C GLU A 49 2.65 -22.87 -12.74
N LEU A 50 1.56 -22.10 -12.57
CA LEU A 50 0.81 -21.46 -13.67
C LEU A 50 1.30 -20.06 -14.08
N GLN A 51 2.42 -19.56 -13.53
CA GLN A 51 3.05 -18.27 -13.88
C GLN A 51 2.16 -16.99 -13.90
N LYS A 52 0.88 -17.05 -13.52
CA LYS A 52 0.01 -15.87 -13.41
C LYS A 52 0.25 -15.16 -12.08
N LYS A 53 0.92 -14.01 -12.17
CA LYS A 53 1.03 -13.02 -11.08
C LYS A 53 -0.13 -12.04 -11.17
N THR A 54 -1.16 -12.28 -10.39
CA THR A 54 -2.08 -11.22 -9.99
C THR A 54 -2.55 -11.48 -8.56
N ASN A 55 -2.10 -10.64 -7.63
CA ASN A 55 -2.72 -10.53 -6.30
C ASN A 55 -3.35 -9.15 -6.25
N TYR A 56 -4.66 -9.09 -6.47
CA TYR A 56 -5.47 -8.00 -5.95
C TYR A 56 -6.12 -8.52 -4.67
N ARG A 57 -5.93 -7.80 -3.56
CA ARG A 57 -6.92 -7.81 -2.48
C ARG A 57 -7.74 -6.56 -2.70
N LEU A 58 -8.97 -6.72 -3.18
CA LEU A 58 -9.90 -5.61 -3.19
C LEU A 58 -10.07 -5.14 -1.74
N LEU A 59 -9.66 -3.91 -1.46
CA LEU A 59 -9.74 -3.30 -0.15
C LEU A 59 -11.14 -2.72 0.06
N TRP A 60 -12.20 -3.53 -0.11
CA TRP A 60 -13.62 -3.16 0.14
C TRP A 60 -13.95 -2.89 1.61
N VAL A 61 -12.92 -2.73 2.41
CA VAL A 61 -12.93 -3.05 3.82
C VAL A 61 -12.65 -1.80 4.62
N LEU A 62 -12.13 -0.70 4.05
CA LEU A 62 -11.89 0.53 4.81
C LEU A 62 -13.16 1.38 4.94
N LYS A 63 -13.39 1.93 6.15
CA LYS A 63 -14.43 2.94 6.36
C LYS A 63 -14.11 4.19 5.53
N LYS A 64 -15.13 4.80 4.94
CA LYS A 64 -15.05 6.03 4.09
C LYS A 64 -14.38 7.25 4.74
N VAL A 65 -14.10 7.19 6.04
CA VAL A 65 -13.36 8.21 6.78
C VAL A 65 -11.90 8.28 6.34
N HIS A 66 -11.36 7.19 5.77
CA HIS A 66 -9.97 7.12 5.35
C HIS A 66 -9.79 7.66 3.93
N ARG A 67 -8.75 8.45 3.74
CA ARG A 67 -8.23 8.79 2.40
C ARG A 67 -7.24 7.70 1.98
N VAL A 68 -7.42 7.14 0.80
CA VAL A 68 -6.53 6.09 0.27
C VAL A 68 -5.53 6.72 -0.67
N VAL A 69 -4.24 6.57 -0.34
CA VAL A 69 -3.13 7.10 -1.14
C VAL A 69 -2.35 5.94 -1.74
N GLY A 70 -2.24 5.92 -3.07
CA GLY A 70 -1.36 5.01 -3.79
C GLY A 70 0.09 5.52 -3.76
N TYR A 71 1.04 4.65 -3.44
CA TYR A 71 2.47 4.94 -3.49
C TYR A 71 3.21 3.92 -4.34
N VAL A 72 3.82 4.40 -5.41
CA VAL A 72 4.57 3.58 -6.36
C VAL A 72 6.05 3.97 -6.29
N ARG A 73 6.95 3.00 -6.42
CA ARG A 73 8.39 3.31 -6.58
C ARG A 73 9.10 2.41 -7.55
N LYS A 74 10.14 2.94 -8.18
CA LYS A 74 11.14 2.14 -8.89
C LYS A 74 12.52 2.32 -8.27
N SER A 75 13.26 1.21 -8.14
CA SER A 75 14.66 1.25 -7.72
C SER A 75 15.57 1.52 -8.91
N PRO A 76 16.75 2.11 -8.69
CA PRO A 76 17.79 2.15 -9.70
C PRO A 76 18.20 0.73 -10.09
N GLY A 77 18.40 0.51 -11.40
CA GLY A 77 18.69 -0.77 -12.01
C GLY A 77 19.53 -0.58 -13.27
N LYS A 78 19.72 -1.65 -14.04
CA LYS A 78 20.50 -1.63 -15.29
C LYS A 78 19.80 -0.88 -16.43
N GLU A 79 18.49 -0.64 -16.29
CA GLU A 79 17.71 0.05 -17.31
C GLU A 79 18.03 1.56 -17.39
N ASN A 80 17.91 2.08 -18.61
CA ASN A 80 18.06 3.51 -18.91
C ASN A 80 16.92 4.33 -18.30
N LYS A 81 17.15 5.65 -18.17
CA LYS A 81 16.19 6.59 -17.56
C LYS A 81 14.78 6.53 -18.19
N SER A 82 14.70 6.57 -19.52
CA SER A 82 13.43 6.50 -20.25
C SER A 82 12.67 5.18 -19.99
N LYS A 83 13.38 4.05 -19.99
CA LYS A 83 12.77 2.75 -19.71
C LYS A 83 12.28 2.64 -18.27
N ARG A 84 13.02 3.19 -17.31
CA ARG A 84 12.60 3.26 -15.90
C ARG A 84 11.31 4.07 -15.76
N LEU A 85 11.22 5.23 -16.41
CA LEU A 85 10.02 6.05 -16.40
C LEU A 85 8.83 5.31 -16.99
N GLN A 86 9.01 4.65 -18.14
CA GLN A 86 7.96 3.84 -18.76
C GLN A 86 7.45 2.74 -17.82
N LEU A 87 8.36 2.01 -17.16
CA LEU A 87 7.97 0.96 -16.21
C LEU A 87 7.26 1.51 -14.97
N LEU A 88 7.65 2.71 -14.52
CA LEU A 88 6.99 3.38 -13.42
C LEU A 88 5.59 3.85 -13.82
N ASN A 89 5.43 4.43 -15.01
CA ASN A 89 4.13 4.84 -15.54
C ASN A 89 3.18 3.66 -15.63
N LEU A 90 3.63 2.49 -16.11
CA LEU A 90 2.78 1.29 -16.12
C LEU A 90 2.30 0.87 -14.73
N MET A 91 3.07 1.13 -13.68
CA MET A 91 2.64 0.89 -12.31
C MET A 91 1.65 1.96 -11.83
N VAL A 92 1.86 3.21 -12.21
CA VAL A 92 0.92 4.32 -11.93
C VAL A 92 -0.41 4.11 -12.63
N ASP A 93 -0.41 3.74 -13.91
CA ASP A 93 -1.61 3.48 -14.69
C ASP A 93 -2.47 2.40 -14.03
N ARG A 94 -1.87 1.26 -13.63
CA ARG A 94 -2.59 0.23 -12.87
C ARG A 94 -3.15 0.74 -11.55
N MET A 95 -2.37 1.58 -10.85
CA MET A 95 -2.80 2.15 -9.58
C MET A 95 -4.00 3.08 -9.76
N VAL A 96 -4.01 3.90 -10.81
CA VAL A 96 -5.10 4.84 -11.10
C VAL A 96 -6.32 4.12 -11.68
N ASP A 97 -6.12 3.16 -12.57
CA ASP A 97 -7.20 2.56 -13.37
C ASP A 97 -7.85 1.36 -12.66
N GLU A 98 -7.09 0.60 -11.85
CA GLU A 98 -7.58 -0.64 -11.21
C GLU A 98 -7.75 -0.53 -9.69
N SER A 99 -7.31 0.57 -9.06
CA SER A 99 -7.39 0.73 -7.61
C SER A 99 -8.30 1.88 -7.17
N THR A 100 -8.93 1.71 -6.01
CA THR A 100 -9.77 2.72 -5.36
C THR A 100 -8.92 3.73 -4.57
N VAL A 101 -7.92 4.33 -5.22
CA VAL A 101 -7.03 5.32 -4.62
C VAL A 101 -7.51 6.74 -4.95
N ASP A 102 -7.43 7.64 -3.98
CA ASP A 102 -7.80 9.05 -4.17
C ASP A 102 -6.68 9.85 -4.83
N MET A 103 -5.42 9.48 -4.54
CA MET A 103 -4.21 10.17 -4.99
C MET A 103 -3.10 9.15 -5.21
N VAL A 104 -2.21 9.41 -6.16
CA VAL A 104 -1.07 8.53 -6.46
C VAL A 104 0.22 9.32 -6.40
N PHE A 105 1.20 8.87 -5.62
CA PHE A 105 2.54 9.44 -5.55
C PHE A 105 3.55 8.44 -6.08
N ALA A 106 4.59 8.93 -6.75
CA ALA A 106 5.61 8.07 -7.32
C ALA A 106 7.03 8.52 -6.97
N SER A 107 7.86 7.55 -6.62
CA SER A 107 9.30 7.74 -6.52
C SER A 107 10.01 7.16 -7.75
N TYR A 108 10.67 8.03 -8.49
CA TYR A 108 11.26 7.66 -9.78
C TYR A 108 12.42 6.67 -9.64
N SER A 109 13.31 6.88 -8.66
CA SER A 109 14.52 6.09 -8.53
C SER A 109 15.03 6.10 -7.08
N SER A 110 14.41 5.32 -6.21
CA SER A 110 14.79 5.18 -4.80
C SER A 110 15.19 3.76 -4.42
N LYS A 111 16.30 3.63 -3.69
CA LYS A 111 16.77 2.31 -3.23
C LYS A 111 15.84 1.79 -2.14
N ALA A 112 15.65 0.47 -2.09
CA ALA A 112 14.82 -0.12 -1.03
C ALA A 112 15.37 0.14 0.38
N LYS A 113 16.70 0.24 0.52
CA LYS A 113 17.40 0.56 1.78
C LYS A 113 17.38 2.05 2.12
N GLU A 114 16.96 2.90 1.20
CA GLU A 114 16.93 4.34 1.41
C GLU A 114 15.71 4.72 2.27
N PRO A 115 15.91 5.45 3.39
CA PRO A 115 14.83 5.93 4.22
C PRO A 115 13.82 6.74 3.42
N ILE A 116 12.53 6.52 3.65
CA ILE A 116 11.45 7.16 2.87
C ILE A 116 11.55 8.69 2.91
N ILE A 117 11.96 9.24 4.06
CA ILE A 117 12.15 10.68 4.29
C ILE A 117 13.19 11.31 3.36
N ASN A 118 14.17 10.54 2.87
CA ASN A 118 15.25 11.05 2.05
C ASN A 118 15.00 10.92 0.54
N ARG A 119 13.95 10.18 0.14
CA ARG A 119 13.67 9.90 -1.27
C ARG A 119 13.21 11.16 -2.00
N ASP A 120 13.66 11.32 -3.24
CA ASP A 120 13.25 12.42 -4.13
C ASP A 120 13.57 13.85 -3.63
N LYS A 121 14.42 14.03 -2.60
CA LYS A 121 14.83 15.36 -2.10
C LYS A 121 15.60 16.22 -3.10
N ILE A 122 16.40 15.60 -3.96
CA ILE A 122 17.36 16.30 -4.84
C ILE A 122 16.94 16.21 -6.32
N ASN A 123 16.27 15.12 -6.72
CA ASN A 123 16.02 14.80 -8.13
C ASN A 123 14.63 14.18 -8.32
N GLY A 124 13.57 14.95 -8.06
CA GLY A 124 12.20 14.55 -8.35
C GLY A 124 11.93 14.58 -9.86
N ALA A 125 12.16 13.47 -10.56
CA ALA A 125 11.68 13.36 -11.93
C ALA A 125 10.14 13.40 -11.92
N ASN A 126 9.55 14.25 -12.75
CA ASN A 126 8.11 14.33 -12.87
C ASN A 126 7.57 13.04 -13.50
N VAL A 127 6.64 12.38 -12.81
CA VAL A 127 5.99 11.16 -13.25
C VAL A 127 4.58 11.54 -13.68
N PRO A 128 4.20 11.32 -14.96
CA PRO A 128 2.84 11.63 -15.42
C PRO A 128 1.76 10.91 -14.59
N ARG A 129 0.58 11.53 -14.50
CA ARG A 129 -0.61 11.00 -13.80
C ARG A 129 -0.42 10.78 -12.28
N THR A 130 0.57 11.44 -11.66
CA THR A 130 0.75 11.42 -10.21
C THR A 130 0.39 12.77 -9.59
N SER A 131 0.00 12.73 -8.31
CA SER A 131 -0.24 13.89 -7.46
C SER A 131 1.06 14.49 -6.91
N GLY A 132 2.22 13.87 -7.19
CA GLY A 132 3.53 14.33 -6.74
C GLY A 132 4.53 13.19 -6.55
N ASN A 133 5.66 13.55 -5.95
CA ASN A 133 6.74 12.64 -5.57
C ASN A 133 6.64 12.22 -4.08
N THR A 134 7.65 11.52 -3.56
CA THR A 134 7.65 11.08 -2.15
C THR A 134 7.57 12.23 -1.15
N GLN A 135 8.18 13.38 -1.43
CA GLN A 135 8.15 14.54 -0.52
C GLN A 135 6.76 15.18 -0.46
N ASP A 136 6.07 15.29 -1.60
CA ASP A 136 4.69 15.77 -1.66
C ASP A 136 3.75 14.85 -0.85
N MET A 137 3.95 13.54 -0.96
CA MET A 137 3.22 12.56 -0.15
C MET A 137 3.47 12.77 1.35
N LEU A 138 4.73 12.95 1.76
CA LEU A 138 5.08 13.15 3.17
C LEU A 138 4.47 14.44 3.72
N GLN A 139 4.43 15.50 2.92
CA GLN A 139 3.77 16.76 3.28
C GLN A 139 2.25 16.59 3.45
N ILE A 140 1.61 15.78 2.61
CA ILE A 140 0.19 15.46 2.77
C ILE A 140 -0.03 14.63 4.04
N LEU A 141 0.83 13.65 4.32
CA LEU A 141 0.76 12.85 5.53
C LEU A 141 0.98 13.68 6.81
N SER A 142 1.79 14.74 6.77
CA SER A 142 1.99 15.62 7.93
C SER A 142 0.85 16.61 8.13
N ASN A 143 0.19 17.04 7.06
CA ASN A 143 -0.80 18.13 7.10
C ASN A 143 -2.25 17.64 7.13
N THR A 144 -2.48 16.36 6.84
CA THR A 144 -3.83 15.80 6.81
C THR A 144 -4.37 15.54 8.22
N SER A 145 -5.57 16.02 8.49
CA SER A 145 -6.34 15.65 9.69
C SER A 145 -7.10 14.34 9.53
N LYS A 146 -7.33 13.91 8.28
CA LYS A 146 -8.03 12.65 7.99
C LYS A 146 -7.04 11.48 8.04
N PRO A 147 -7.44 10.33 8.63
CA PRO A 147 -6.65 9.10 8.56
C PRO A 147 -6.32 8.73 7.11
N VAL A 148 -5.07 8.38 6.84
CA VAL A 148 -4.61 7.98 5.51
C VAL A 148 -4.23 6.50 5.49
N ALA A 149 -4.74 5.78 4.52
CA ALA A 149 -4.31 4.42 4.20
C ALA A 149 -3.39 4.45 2.98
N ILE A 150 -2.23 3.79 3.06
CA ILE A 150 -1.27 3.74 1.97
C ILE A 150 -1.40 2.40 1.23
N HIS A 151 -1.64 2.47 -0.07
CA HIS A 151 -1.69 1.33 -0.98
C HIS A 151 -0.38 1.29 -1.80
N PHE A 152 0.31 0.14 -1.80
CA PHE A 152 1.62 -0.04 -2.43
C PHE A 152 1.56 -0.92 -3.67
#